data_AF-A0A2X3LU92-F1
#
_entry.id   AF-A0A2X3LU92-F1
#
_cell.length_a   1.000
_cell.length_b   1.000
_cell.length_c   1.000
_cell.angle_alpha   90.00
_cell.angle_beta   90.00
_cell.angle_gamma   90.00
#
_symmetry.space_group_name_H-M   'P 1'
#
loop_
_entity.id
_entity.type
_entity.pdbx_description
1 polymer ?
#
loop_
_entity_poly.entity_id
_entity_poly.type
_entity_poly.pdbx_seq_one_letter_code
_entity_poly.pdbx_strand_id
1 'polypeptide(L)'
;MTKYALVGDVGGTNARLALCDIASGEISQAKTYSGLDYPSLEAVIRVYLEEHKVEVKDGCIAIACPITGDWVAMTNHTWAFSIAEMKKNLGFSHLEIINDFTAVSMAIPMLKKEHLIQFGGAEPVEGKPIAVYGAGTGAWGCASGPCR
;
A
#
# COMPACT_ATOMS: atom_id res chain seq x y z
N MET A 1 12.24 -3.65 18.95
CA MET A 1 11.22 -3.40 17.89
C MET A 1 11.95 -2.75 16.73
N THR A 2 11.64 -3.12 15.49
CA THR A 2 12.17 -2.43 14.31
C THR A 2 11.63 -1.02 14.28
N LYS A 3 12.44 -0.04 13.83
CA LYS A 3 12.01 1.35 13.73
C LYS A 3 11.03 1.57 12.57
N TYR A 4 11.23 0.80 11.49
CA TYR A 4 10.48 0.94 10.25
C TYR A 4 9.62 -0.28 9.97
N ALA A 5 8.50 -0.04 9.30
CA ALA A 5 7.71 -1.03 8.59
C ALA A 5 7.83 -0.80 7.08
N LEU A 6 7.74 -1.86 6.29
CA LEU A 6 7.68 -1.76 4.84
C LEU A 6 6.27 -1.33 4.42
N VAL A 7 6.17 -0.35 3.52
CA VAL A 7 4.92 -0.05 2.83
C VAL A 7 5.11 -0.15 1.33
N GLY A 8 4.07 -0.56 0.61
CA GLY A 8 4.12 -0.69 -0.83
C GLY A 8 2.82 -0.31 -1.52
N ASP A 9 2.94 0.17 -2.74
CA ASP A 9 1.86 0.45 -3.68
C ASP A 9 2.20 -0.21 -5.01
N VAL A 10 1.44 -1.25 -5.36
CA VAL A 10 1.70 -2.12 -6.50
C VAL A 10 0.55 -2.01 -7.50
N GLY A 11 0.84 -1.32 -8.59
CA GLY A 11 -0.06 -1.23 -9.75
C GLY A 11 0.22 -2.32 -10.78
N GLY A 12 -0.39 -2.19 -11.97
CA GLY A 12 -0.21 -3.17 -13.04
C GLY A 12 1.19 -3.22 -13.65
N THR A 13 1.93 -2.10 -13.62
CA THR A 13 3.23 -1.99 -14.30
C THR A 13 4.38 -1.68 -13.35
N ASN A 14 4.09 -1.03 -12.23
CA ASN A 14 5.10 -0.53 -11.31
C ASN A 14 4.80 -0.98 -9.88
N ALA A 15 5.86 -1.28 -9.14
CA ALA A 15 5.82 -1.49 -7.70
C ALA A 15 6.59 -0.35 -7.03
N ARG A 16 5.90 0.44 -6.21
CA ARG A 16 6.51 1.50 -5.39
C ARG A 16 6.64 0.99 -3.96
N LEU A 17 7.84 1.00 -3.41
CA LEU A 17 8.12 0.61 -2.03
C LEU A 17 8.68 1.80 -1.25
N ALA A 18 8.37 1.87 0.04
CA ALA A 18 8.85 2.90 0.95
C ALA A 18 8.97 2.35 2.38
N LEU A 19 9.61 3.12 3.27
CA LEU A 19 9.65 2.85 4.70
C LEU A 19 8.69 3.77 5.44
N CYS A 20 7.89 3.18 6.33
CA CYS A 20 7.04 3.90 7.28
C CYS A 20 7.69 3.88 8.66
N ASP A 21 7.93 5.04 9.26
CA ASP A 21 8.32 5.12 10.67
C ASP A 21 7.13 4.73 11.55
N ILE A 22 7.27 3.67 12.35
CA ILE A 22 6.16 3.09 13.12
C ILE A 22 5.65 4.05 14.20
N ALA A 23 6.52 4.93 14.72
CA ALA A 23 6.15 5.86 15.79
C ALA A 23 5.42 7.09 15.26
N SER A 24 5.80 7.61 14.09
CA SER A 24 5.24 8.85 13.55
C SER A 24 4.26 8.65 12.38
N GLY A 25 4.28 7.49 11.72
CA GLY A 25 3.57 7.25 10.46
C GLY A 25 4.21 7.93 9.24
N GLU A 26 5.39 8.51 9.38
CA GLU A 26 6.07 9.23 8.30
C GLU A 26 6.63 8.26 7.25
N ILE A 27 6.36 8.53 5.98
CA ILE A 27 6.86 7.74 4.85
C ILE A 27 8.14 8.36 4.29
N SER A 28 9.16 7.53 4.11
CA SER A 28 10.47 7.93 3.61
C SER A 28 11.05 6.90 2.64
N GLN A 29 12.11 7.27 1.92
CA GLN A 29 12.87 6.38 1.03
C GLN A 29 11.99 5.70 -0.04
N ALA A 30 10.99 6.41 -0.56
CA ALA A 30 10.12 5.88 -1.59
C ALA A 30 10.89 5.65 -2.91
N LYS A 31 10.83 4.43 -3.44
CA LYS A 31 11.46 4.04 -4.70
C LYS A 31 10.49 3.23 -5.54
N THR A 32 10.50 3.49 -6.85
CA THR A 32 9.64 2.81 -7.83
C THR A 32 10.47 1.85 -8.66
N TYR A 33 9.97 0.63 -8.82
CA TYR A 33 10.53 -0.44 -9.63
C TYR A 33 9.55 -0.78 -10.76
N SER A 34 10.09 -1.07 -11.94
CA SER A 34 9.33 -1.65 -13.05
C SER A 34 9.03 -3.11 -12.74
N GLY A 35 7.75 -3.51 -12.79
CA GLY A 35 7.34 -4.90 -12.57
C GLY A 35 7.91 -5.86 -13.60
N LEU A 36 8.23 -5.36 -14.81
CA LEU A 36 8.81 -6.16 -15.89
C LEU A 36 10.25 -6.60 -15.61
N ASP A 37 10.96 -5.89 -14.74
CA ASP A 37 12.38 -6.14 -14.46
C ASP A 37 12.56 -7.24 -13.41
N TYR A 38 11.49 -7.68 -12.75
CA TYR A 38 11.55 -8.59 -11.62
C TYR A 38 10.57 -9.77 -11.76
N PRO A 39 10.99 -10.99 -11.36
CA PRO A 39 10.16 -12.19 -11.53
C PRO A 39 9.00 -12.27 -10.52
N SER A 40 9.07 -11.54 -9.41
CA SER A 40 8.03 -11.55 -8.37
C SER A 40 8.09 -10.30 -7.50
N LEU A 41 6.98 -9.99 -6.81
CA LEU A 41 6.93 -8.93 -5.80
C LEU A 41 7.94 -9.19 -4.67
N GLU A 42 8.10 -10.45 -4.26
CA GLU A 42 9.06 -10.84 -3.23
C GLU A 42 10.50 -10.45 -3.62
N ALA A 43 10.87 -10.64 -4.90
CA ALA A 43 12.18 -10.25 -5.41
C ALA A 43 12.39 -8.72 -5.32
N VAL A 44 11.38 -7.92 -5.67
CA VAL A 44 11.45 -6.45 -5.53
C VAL A 44 11.62 -6.04 -4.07
N ILE A 45 10.87 -6.66 -3.15
CA ILE A 45 10.97 -6.37 -1.72
C ILE A 45 12.39 -6.66 -1.20
N ARG A 46 12.98 -7.80 -1.57
CA ARG A 46 14.35 -8.16 -1.17
C ARG A 46 15.36 -7.14 -1.67
N VAL A 47 15.28 -6.78 -2.95
CA VAL A 47 16.16 -5.76 -3.55
C VAL A 47 16.02 -4.42 -2.83
N TYR A 48 14.80 -3.98 -2.55
CA TYR A 48 14.57 -2.73 -1.83
C TYR A 48 15.19 -2.73 -0.42
N LEU A 49 14.99 -3.80 0.34
CA LEU A 49 15.53 -3.92 1.69
C LEU A 49 17.07 -4.01 1.70
N GLU A 50 17.66 -4.72 0.74
CA GLU A 50 19.12 -4.80 0.58
C GLU A 50 19.74 -3.45 0.20
N GLU A 51 19.14 -2.71 -0.74
CA GLU A 51 19.63 -1.40 -1.17
C GLU A 51 19.66 -0.37 -0.03
N HIS A 52 18.63 -0.39 0.83
CA HIS A 52 18.50 0.55 1.94
C HIS A 52 19.18 0.05 3.22
N LYS A 53 19.63 -1.21 3.25
CA LYS A 53 20.30 -1.85 4.39
C LYS A 53 19.49 -1.75 5.69
N VAL A 54 18.19 -2.00 5.57
CA VAL A 54 17.25 -1.94 6.70
C VAL A 54 16.62 -3.30 6.95
N GLU A 55 16.41 -3.60 8.23
CA GLU A 55 15.63 -4.76 8.65
C GLU A 55 14.25 -4.31 9.12
N VAL A 56 13.22 -4.98 8.61
CA VAL A 56 11.82 -4.76 8.95
C VAL A 56 11.17 -6.10 9.28
N LYS A 57 10.21 -6.09 10.21
CA LYS A 57 9.42 -7.29 10.57
C LYS A 57 7.95 -7.17 10.20
N ASP A 58 7.53 -5.97 9.83
CA ASP A 58 6.13 -5.64 9.56
C ASP A 58 6.05 -4.98 8.19
N GLY A 59 5.02 -5.33 7.43
CA GLY A 59 4.79 -4.77 6.11
C GLY A 59 3.31 -4.64 5.75
N CYS A 60 2.98 -3.63 4.96
CA CYS A 60 1.66 -3.43 4.38
C CYS A 60 1.79 -3.07 2.90
N ILE A 61 1.26 -3.91 2.00
CA ILE A 61 1.33 -3.68 0.55
C ILE A 61 -0.09 -3.48 0.00
N ALA A 62 -0.30 -2.33 -0.63
CA ALA A 62 -1.49 -2.01 -1.39
C ALA A 62 -1.35 -2.54 -2.82
N ILE A 63 -2.36 -3.24 -3.33
CA ILE A 63 -2.35 -3.84 -4.66
C ILE A 63 -3.62 -3.44 -5.42
N ALA A 64 -3.46 -3.06 -6.68
CA ALA A 64 -4.54 -2.71 -7.60
C ALA A 64 -5.35 -3.92 -8.09
N CYS A 65 -5.76 -4.81 -7.18
CA CYS A 65 -6.72 -5.88 -7.42
C CYS A 65 -7.58 -6.16 -6.17
N PRO A 66 -8.72 -6.85 -6.32
CA PRO A 66 -9.51 -7.31 -5.18
C PRO A 66 -8.73 -8.35 -4.36
N ILE A 67 -8.67 -8.17 -3.05
CA ILE A 67 -8.06 -9.13 -2.12
C ILE A 67 -9.18 -9.93 -1.46
N THR A 68 -9.34 -11.20 -1.85
CA THR A 68 -10.45 -12.06 -1.40
C THR A 68 -10.01 -13.23 -0.50
N GLY A 69 -8.70 -13.42 -0.32
CA GLY A 69 -8.14 -14.49 0.49
C GLY A 69 -6.61 -14.50 0.44
N ASP A 70 -6.02 -15.65 0.76
CA ASP A 70 -4.56 -15.83 0.81
C ASP A 70 -3.90 -15.78 -0.58
N TRP A 71 -4.62 -16.19 -1.64
CA TRP A 71 -4.08 -16.13 -3.00
C TRP A 71 -4.38 -14.79 -3.65
N VAL A 72 -3.32 -14.05 -4.00
CA VAL A 72 -3.41 -12.79 -4.72
C VAL A 72 -2.97 -13.04 -6.15
N ALA A 73 -3.84 -12.73 -7.11
CA ALA A 73 -3.52 -12.78 -8.53
C ALA A 73 -3.71 -11.39 -9.14
N MET A 74 -2.64 -10.82 -9.68
CA MET A 74 -2.73 -9.53 -10.35
C MET A 74 -3.36 -9.68 -11.72
N THR A 75 -4.29 -8.80 -12.07
CA THR A 75 -4.98 -8.82 -13.37
C THR A 75 -4.13 -8.21 -14.50
N ASN A 76 -3.27 -7.25 -14.15
CA ASN A 76 -2.45 -6.49 -15.09
C ASN A 76 -0.96 -6.89 -15.08
N HIS A 77 -0.59 -7.91 -14.30
CA HIS A 77 0.77 -8.44 -14.21
C HIS A 77 0.74 -9.94 -14.00
N THR A 78 1.80 -10.66 -14.38
CA THR A 78 1.90 -12.12 -14.20
C THR A 78 2.16 -12.56 -12.77
N TRP A 79 2.29 -11.61 -11.83
CA TRP A 79 2.57 -11.94 -10.44
C TRP A 79 1.31 -12.49 -9.77
N ALA A 80 1.45 -13.69 -9.23
CA ALA A 80 0.50 -14.30 -8.32
C ALA A 80 1.25 -14.96 -7.18
N PHE A 81 0.73 -14.86 -5.96
CA PHE A 81 1.41 -15.33 -4.76
C PHE A 81 0.44 -15.62 -3.62
N SER A 82 0.89 -16.46 -2.69
CA SER A 82 0.25 -16.63 -1.38
C SER A 82 0.79 -15.58 -0.40
N ILE A 83 -0.10 -14.91 0.32
CA ILE A 83 0.25 -13.93 1.36
C ILE A 83 1.00 -14.65 2.49
N ALA A 84 0.51 -15.80 2.95
CA ALA A 84 1.12 -16.60 4.00
C ALA A 84 2.52 -17.10 3.60
N GLU A 85 2.69 -17.53 2.36
CA GLU A 85 3.99 -17.95 1.83
C GLU A 85 4.98 -16.79 1.79
N MET A 86 4.57 -15.65 1.21
CA MET A 86 5.41 -14.45 1.14
C MET A 86 5.81 -13.95 2.54
N LYS A 87 4.86 -13.93 3.49
CA LYS A 87 5.12 -13.58 4.90
C LYS A 87 6.20 -14.47 5.50
N LYS A 88 6.10 -15.78 5.28
CA LYS A 88 7.07 -16.77 5.78
C LYS A 88 8.44 -16.59 5.12
N ASN A 89 8.49 -16.43 3.80
CA ASN A 89 9.73 -16.31 3.03
C ASN A 89 10.52 -15.04 3.39
N LEU A 90 9.82 -13.93 3.65
CA LEU A 90 10.42 -12.66 4.05
C LEU A 90 10.71 -12.58 5.56
N GLY A 91 10.25 -13.56 6.35
CA GLY A 91 10.43 -13.57 7.80
C GLY A 91 9.63 -12.49 8.53
N PHE A 92 8.50 -12.05 7.97
CA PHE A 92 7.66 -11.00 8.55
C PHE A 92 6.80 -11.55 9.69
N SER A 93 6.72 -10.78 10.76
CA SER A 93 5.78 -11.00 11.87
C SER A 93 4.36 -10.62 11.45
N HIS A 94 4.20 -9.52 10.72
CA HIS A 94 2.94 -9.08 10.12
C HIS A 94 3.14 -8.70 8.66
N LEU A 95 2.25 -9.19 7.79
CA LEU A 95 2.19 -8.82 6.38
C LEU A 95 0.73 -8.61 6.02
N GLU A 96 0.34 -7.35 5.87
CA GLU A 96 -0.99 -6.97 5.43
C GLU A 96 -0.96 -6.73 3.92
N ILE A 97 -1.89 -7.35 3.19
CA ILE A 97 -2.10 -7.09 1.78
C ILE A 97 -3.51 -6.55 1.63
N ILE A 98 -3.61 -5.34 1.10
CA ILE A 98 -4.86 -4.60 0.99
C ILE A 98 -5.08 -4.14 -0.45
N ASN A 99 -6.32 -3.83 -0.78
CA ASN A 99 -6.61 -3.19 -2.03
C ASN A 99 -6.12 -1.72 -2.03
N ASP A 100 -5.71 -1.21 -3.19
CA ASP A 100 -5.26 0.16 -3.42
C ASP A 100 -6.24 1.24 -2.92
N PHE A 101 -7.53 1.15 -3.25
CA PHE A 101 -8.54 2.09 -2.74
C PHE A 101 -8.74 1.98 -1.23
N THR A 102 -8.53 0.80 -0.65
CA THR A 102 -8.54 0.64 0.81
C THR A 102 -7.38 1.44 1.42
N ALA A 103 -6.18 1.36 0.83
CA ALA A 103 -5.03 2.14 1.27
C ALA A 103 -5.29 3.66 1.17
N VAL A 104 -5.85 4.14 0.06
CA VAL A 104 -6.22 5.55 -0.11
C VAL A 104 -7.23 5.99 0.94
N SER A 105 -8.24 5.16 1.23
CA SER A 105 -9.24 5.48 2.27
C SER A 105 -8.63 5.61 3.66
N MET A 106 -7.64 4.77 3.99
CA MET A 106 -6.92 4.83 5.27
C MET A 106 -5.95 6.02 5.36
N ALA A 107 -5.54 6.60 4.23
CA ALA A 107 -4.70 7.80 4.22
C ALA A 107 -5.47 9.08 4.56
N ILE A 108 -6.80 9.10 4.35
CA ILE A 108 -7.62 10.33 4.51
C ILE A 108 -7.47 11.00 5.87
N PRO A 109 -7.54 10.29 7.02
CA PRO A 109 -7.35 10.90 8.33
C PRO A 109 -5.95 11.51 8.54
N MET A 110 -4.96 11.11 7.73
CA MET A 110 -3.57 11.58 7.81
C MET A 110 -3.28 12.75 6.85
N LEU A 111 -4.23 13.13 5.99
CA LEU A 111 -4.05 14.24 5.06
C LEU A 111 -4.14 15.58 5.78
N LYS A 112 -3.21 16.48 5.47
CA LYS A 112 -3.22 17.87 5.91
C LYS A 112 -3.99 18.74 4.93
N LYS A 113 -4.39 19.93 5.35
CA LYS A 113 -5.09 20.90 4.48
C LYS A 113 -4.29 21.22 3.21
N GLU A 114 -2.97 21.22 3.26
CA GLU A 114 -2.09 21.44 2.09
C GLU A 114 -2.15 20.31 1.04
N HIS A 115 -2.65 19.12 1.40
CA HIS A 115 -2.85 18.00 0.48
C HIS A 115 -4.25 18.01 -0.17
N LEU A 116 -5.11 18.93 0.24
CA LEU A 116 -6.53 18.94 -0.13
C LEU A 116 -6.87 20.19 -0.93
N ILE A 117 -7.67 20.00 -1.98
CA ILE A 117 -8.32 21.09 -2.70
C ILE A 117 -9.82 20.89 -2.53
N GLN A 118 -10.47 21.82 -1.83
CA GLN A 118 -11.91 21.75 -1.58
C GLN A 118 -12.68 22.29 -2.80
N PHE A 119 -13.63 21.49 -3.29
CA PHE A 119 -14.56 21.89 -4.34
C PHE A 119 -15.97 22.01 -3.76
N GLY A 120 -16.34 23.23 -3.35
CA GLY A 120 -17.65 23.52 -2.73
C GLY A 120 -17.84 22.91 -1.35
N GLY A 121 -19.09 22.89 -0.86
CA GLY A 121 -19.46 22.34 0.44
C GLY A 121 -19.05 23.18 1.65
N ALA A 122 -19.23 22.61 2.84
CA ALA A 122 -18.82 23.17 4.12
C ALA A 122 -17.75 22.28 4.78
N GLU A 123 -17.28 22.67 5.96
CA GLU A 123 -16.33 21.85 6.74
C GLU A 123 -16.92 20.46 7.04
N PRO A 124 -16.08 19.41 7.04
CA PRO A 124 -16.51 18.06 7.34
C PRO A 124 -17.00 17.96 8.79
N VAL A 125 -18.04 17.13 8.99
CA VAL A 125 -18.49 16.77 10.34
C VAL A 125 -17.65 15.58 10.81
N GLU A 126 -16.88 15.78 11.88
CA GLU A 126 -15.99 14.78 12.46
C GLU A 126 -16.75 13.48 12.81
N GLY A 127 -16.13 12.32 12.55
CA GLY A 127 -16.71 11.01 12.85
C GLY A 127 -17.83 10.55 11.91
N LYS A 128 -18.14 11.29 10.84
CA LYS A 128 -19.12 10.87 9.83
C LYS A 128 -18.49 10.05 8.69
N PRO A 129 -19.27 9.21 7.98
CA PRO A 129 -18.75 8.39 6.88
C PRO A 129 -18.13 9.23 5.76
N ILE A 130 -17.04 8.72 5.19
CA ILE A 130 -16.35 9.32 4.04
C ILE A 130 -16.40 8.34 2.88
N ALA A 131 -16.74 8.85 1.69
CA ALA A 131 -16.67 8.10 0.44
C ALA A 131 -15.42 8.52 -0.34
N VAL A 132 -14.74 7.54 -0.95
CA VAL A 132 -13.51 7.75 -1.72
C VAL A 132 -13.68 7.12 -3.08
N TYR A 133 -13.40 7.89 -4.13
CA TYR A 133 -13.42 7.43 -5.50
C TYR A 133 -12.31 8.11 -6.29
N GLY A 134 -11.86 7.45 -7.34
CA GLY A 134 -10.78 7.92 -8.19
C GLY A 134 -10.92 7.32 -9.58
N ALA A 135 -10.71 8.14 -10.60
CA ALA A 135 -10.67 7.69 -11.99
C ALA A 135 -9.20 7.45 -12.37
N GLY A 136 -8.80 6.18 -12.44
CA GLY A 136 -7.45 5.74 -12.80
C GLY A 136 -7.41 4.90 -14.08
N THR A 137 -6.26 4.30 -14.36
CA THR A 137 -6.04 3.44 -15.55
C THR A 137 -6.72 2.08 -15.47
N GLY A 138 -7.01 1.60 -14.25
CA GLY A 138 -7.93 0.49 -13.99
C GLY A 138 -9.29 1.04 -13.55
N ALA A 139 -10.36 0.38 -13.96
CA ALA A 139 -11.78 0.68 -13.70
C ALA A 139 -12.11 1.41 -12.37
N TRP A 140 -13.19 2.21 -12.41
CA TRP A 140 -13.82 2.92 -11.28
C TRP A 140 -13.84 2.10 -9.98
N GLY A 141 -13.06 2.50 -8.99
CA GLY A 141 -13.07 1.93 -7.64
C GLY A 141 -13.73 2.88 -6.63
N CYS A 142 -14.43 2.33 -5.65
CA CYS A 142 -15.04 3.07 -4.55
C CYS A 142 -14.74 2.35 -3.23
N ALA A 143 -14.26 3.09 -2.22
CA ALA A 143 -14.04 2.58 -0.87
C ALA A 143 -14.69 3.51 0.16
N SER A 144 -15.12 2.92 1.29
CA SER A 144 -15.68 3.64 2.44
C SER A 144 -14.94 3.21 3.70
N GLY A 145 -14.50 4.16 4.53
CA GLY A 145 -13.75 3.89 5.75
C GLY A 145 -14.25 4.71 6.95
N PRO A 146 -14.05 4.24 8.19
CA PRO A 146 -14.36 5.00 9.39
C PRO A 146 -13.35 6.12 9.62
N CYS A 147 -13.84 7.31 10.01
CA CYS A 147 -12.99 8.39 10.53
C CYS A 147 -12.66 8.04 11.99
N ARG A 148 -11.39 7.79 12.31
CA ARG A 148 -10.90 7.70 13.70
C ARG A 148 -9.99 8.88 13.98
#